data_AF-A0A1H8UJ95-F1
#
_entry.id   AF-A0A1H8UJ95-F1
#
_cell.length_a   1.000
_cell.length_b   1.000
_cell.length_c   1.000
_cell.angle_alpha   90.00
_cell.angle_beta   90.00
_cell.angle_gamma   90.00
#
_symmetry.space_group_name_H-M   'P 1'
#
loop_
_entity.id
_entity.type
_entity.pdbx_description
1 polymer ?
#
loop_
_entity_poly.entity_id
_entity_poly.type
_entity_poly.pdbx_seq_one_letter_code
_entity_poly.pdbx_strand_id
1 'polypeptide(L)'
;MFHKLPLSWWQYLLLWPGATFMDWLARTWPDVVIRYGFGFTMESYVFWSAVLSLLFWFVVLVALVWVLNGLRRSRGARHSTR
;
A
#
# COMPACT_ATOMS: atom_id res chain seq x y z
N MET A 1 -13.51 -5.60 6.65
CA MET A 1 -13.71 -4.98 8.01
C MET A 1 -13.30 -3.51 8.05
N PHE A 2 -12.58 -3.04 7.05
CA PHE A 2 -11.90 -1.77 7.04
C PHE A 2 -12.80 -0.52 7.21
N HIS A 3 -13.99 -0.49 6.58
CA HIS A 3 -14.92 0.64 6.66
C HIS A 3 -15.58 0.84 8.04
N LYS A 4 -15.40 -0.09 8.98
CA LYS A 4 -15.95 0.00 10.34
C LYS A 4 -14.96 0.59 11.35
N LEU A 5 -13.71 0.82 10.95
CA LEU A 5 -12.70 1.43 11.81
C LEU A 5 -12.94 2.94 11.91
N PRO A 6 -12.85 3.56 13.10
CA PRO A 6 -13.01 5.01 13.29
C PRO A 6 -11.75 5.75 12.82
N LEU A 7 -11.48 5.69 11.51
CA LEU A 7 -10.32 6.30 10.87
C LEU A 7 -10.70 7.62 10.23
N SER A 8 -9.78 8.59 10.28
CA SER A 8 -9.88 9.78 9.44
C SER A 8 -9.67 9.43 7.96
N TRP A 9 -10.11 10.31 7.06
CA TRP A 9 -9.94 10.11 5.61
C TRP A 9 -8.49 9.87 5.19
N TRP A 10 -7.53 10.50 5.86
CA TRP A 10 -6.10 10.32 5.59
C TRP A 10 -5.57 8.97 6.06
N GLN A 11 -5.97 8.53 7.25
CA GLN A 11 -5.63 7.20 7.74
C GLN A 11 -6.24 6.12 6.86
N TYR A 12 -7.45 6.35 6.37
CA TYR A 12 -8.11 5.48 5.41
C TYR A 12 -7.30 5.37 4.12
N LEU A 13 -6.90 6.49 3.50
CA LEU A 13 -6.07 6.49 2.30
C LEU A 13 -4.73 5.78 2.50
N LEU A 14 -4.06 6.03 3.63
CA LEU A 14 -2.78 5.41 3.96
C LEU A 14 -2.91 3.89 4.13
N LEU A 15 -3.94 3.42 4.83
CA LEU A 15 -4.15 2.00 5.12
C LEU A 15 -4.91 1.25 4.01
N TRP A 16 -5.48 1.96 3.04
CA TRP A 16 -6.34 1.41 1.99
C TRP A 16 -5.72 0.23 1.22
N PRO A 17 -4.49 0.30 0.68
CA PRO A 17 -3.94 -0.81 -0.11
C PRO A 17 -3.73 -2.07 0.74
N GLY A 18 -3.16 -1.94 1.94
CA GLY A 18 -2.96 -3.08 2.84
C GLY A 18 -4.27 -3.67 3.34
N ALA A 19 -5.26 -2.84 3.69
CA ALA A 19 -6.56 -3.30 4.12
C ALA A 19 -7.36 -3.97 3.00
N THR A 20 -7.27 -3.48 1.77
CA THR A 20 -7.90 -4.09 0.60
C THR A 20 -7.33 -5.48 0.35
N PHE A 21 -6.01 -5.64 0.47
CA PHE A 21 -5.36 -6.94 0.36
C PHE A 21 -5.77 -7.89 1.48
N MET A 22 -5.82 -7.43 2.73
CA MET A 22 -6.26 -8.25 3.86
C MET A 22 -7.72 -8.69 3.71
N ASP A 23 -8.62 -7.80 3.27
CA ASP A 23 -10.03 -8.16 3.00
C ASP A 23 -10.14 -9.15 1.83
N TRP A 24 -9.30 -9.05 0.80
CA TRP A 24 -9.23 -10.04 -0.29
C TRP A 24 -8.66 -11.39 0.18
N LEU A 25 -7.59 -11.37 0.98
CA LEU A 25 -6.93 -12.57 1.51
C LEU A 25 -7.88 -13.37 2.41
N ALA A 26 -8.63 -12.67 3.28
CA ALA A 26 -9.63 -13.28 4.16
C ALA A 26 -10.79 -13.92 3.39
N ARG A 27 -11.16 -13.39 2.21
CA ARG A 27 -12.19 -13.99 1.36
C ARG A 27 -11.66 -15.15 0.53
N THR A 28 -10.42 -15.06 0.07
CA THR A 28 -9.85 -16.01 -0.89
C THR A 28 -9.31 -17.23 -0.19
N TRP A 29 -8.56 -17.05 0.91
CA TRP A 29 -7.91 -18.12 1.66
C TRP A 29 -8.19 -17.99 3.16
N PRO A 30 -9.43 -18.28 3.58
CA PRO A 30 -9.80 -18.21 4.99
C PRO A 30 -8.94 -19.14 5.87
N ASP A 31 -8.55 -20.31 5.36
CA ASP A 31 -7.70 -21.26 6.09
C ASP A 31 -6.31 -20.69 6.40
N VAL A 32 -5.75 -19.88 5.51
CA VAL A 32 -4.44 -19.21 5.72
C VAL A 32 -4.58 -18.15 6.80
N VAL A 33 -5.66 -17.38 6.76
CA VAL A 33 -6.01 -16.38 7.78
C VAL A 33 -6.18 -17.02 9.16
N ILE A 34 -6.85 -18.18 9.22
CA ILE A 34 -7.03 -18.96 10.46
C ILE A 34 -5.70 -19.53 10.97
N ARG A 35 -4.92 -20.16 10.09
CA ARG A 35 -3.72 -20.92 10.48
C ARG A 35 -2.54 -20.03 10.86
N TYR A 36 -2.39 -18.88 10.22
CA TYR A 36 -1.29 -17.94 10.45
C TYR A 36 -1.70 -16.72 11.27
N GLY A 37 -2.96 -16.62 11.71
CA GLY A 37 -3.45 -15.54 12.57
C GLY A 37 -3.52 -14.16 11.89
N PHE A 38 -3.42 -14.10 10.56
CA PHE A 38 -3.62 -12.86 9.82
C PHE A 38 -5.08 -12.40 9.99
N GLY A 39 -5.32 -11.26 10.64
CA GLY A 39 -6.66 -10.66 10.65
C GLY A 39 -7.71 -11.33 11.54
N PHE A 40 -7.31 -12.20 12.48
CA PHE A 40 -8.23 -12.82 13.45
C PHE A 40 -8.70 -11.85 14.54
N THR A 41 -7.77 -11.00 15.00
CA THR A 41 -8.06 -9.90 15.93
C THR A 41 -8.02 -8.58 15.19
N MET A 42 -8.76 -7.60 15.69
CA MET A 42 -8.79 -6.25 15.14
C MET A 42 -7.39 -5.62 15.13
N GLU A 43 -6.58 -5.91 16.14
CA GLU A 43 -5.18 -5.49 16.26
C GLU A 43 -4.29 -6.12 15.18
N SER A 44 -4.38 -7.44 14.99
CA SER A 44 -3.63 -8.16 13.94
C SER A 44 -4.01 -7.65 12.55
N TYR A 45 -5.31 -7.40 12.31
CA TYR A 45 -5.78 -6.85 11.05
C TYR A 45 -5.18 -5.47 10.76
N VAL A 46 -5.21 -4.56 11.74
CA VAL A 46 -4.65 -3.21 11.60
C VAL A 46 -3.14 -3.25 11.43
N PHE A 47 -2.43 -4.08 12.19
CA PHE A 47 -0.98 -4.25 12.09
C PHE A 47 -0.56 -4.70 10.68
N TRP A 48 -1.12 -5.79 10.17
CA TRP A 48 -0.77 -6.30 8.84
C TRP A 48 -1.20 -5.37 7.71
N SER A 49 -2.36 -4.72 7.86
CA SER A 49 -2.78 -3.67 6.91
C SER A 49 -1.76 -2.52 6.87
N ALA A 50 -1.24 -2.10 8.02
CA ALA A 50 -0.21 -1.06 8.09
C ALA A 50 1.12 -1.50 7.44
N VAL A 51 1.59 -2.71 7.74
CA VAL A 51 2.83 -3.27 7.15
C VAL A 51 2.72 -3.34 5.63
N LEU A 52 1.63 -3.89 5.11
CA LEU A 52 1.40 -4.02 3.67
C LEU A 52 1.24 -2.66 2.98
N SER A 53 0.51 -1.74 3.61
CA SER A 53 0.39 -0.37 3.09
C SER A 53 1.73 0.34 3.05
N LEU A 54 2.57 0.23 4.08
CA LEU A 54 3.91 0.82 4.11
C LEU A 54 4.77 0.29 2.96
N LEU A 55 4.77 -1.02 2.72
CA LEU A 55 5.48 -1.63 1.60
C LEU A 55 4.98 -1.13 0.25
N PHE A 56 3.65 -1.06 0.07
CA PHE A 56 3.04 -0.55 -1.15
C PHE A 56 3.43 0.90 -1.42
N TRP A 57 3.26 1.78 -0.43
CA TRP A 57 3.61 3.20 -0.57
C TRP A 57 5.11 3.43 -0.77
N PHE A 58 5.96 2.61 -0.16
CA PHE A 58 7.39 2.62 -0.41
C PHE A 58 7.71 2.32 -1.88
N VAL A 59 7.11 1.26 -2.44
CA VAL A 59 7.28 0.92 -3.86
C VAL A 59 6.77 2.02 -4.78
N VAL A 60 5.60 2.60 -4.49
CA VAL A 60 5.03 3.73 -5.25
C VAL A 60 5.97 4.93 -5.20
N LEU A 61 6.53 5.25 -4.02
CA LEU A 61 7.46 6.36 -3.85
C LEU A 61 8.75 6.13 -4.66
N VAL A 62 9.33 4.92 -4.59
CA VAL A 62 10.51 4.55 -5.37
C VAL A 62 10.23 4.67 -6.87
N ALA A 63 9.10 4.14 -7.33
CA ALA A 63 8.69 4.23 -8.73
C ALA A 63 8.52 5.70 -9.17
N LEU A 64 7.89 6.54 -8.35
CA LEU A 64 7.75 7.98 -8.59
C LEU A 64 9.10 8.68 -8.71
N VAL A 65 10.02 8.43 -7.78
CA VAL A 65 11.37 8.99 -7.83
C VAL A 65 12.07 8.58 -9.12
N TRP A 66 11.93 7.32 -9.54
CA TRP A 66 12.53 6.82 -10.77
C TRP A 66 11.95 7.49 -12.01
N VAL A 67 10.61 7.61 -12.09
CA VAL A 67 9.92 8.30 -13.19
C VAL A 67 10.30 9.78 -13.25
N LEU A 68 10.32 10.48 -12.12
CA LEU A 68 10.69 11.89 -12.05
C LEU A 68 12.13 12.12 -12.48
N ASN A 69 13.06 11.25 -12.07
CA ASN A 69 14.44 11.28 -12.50
C ASN A 69 14.59 11.01 -14.01
N GLY A 70 13.82 10.06 -14.54
CA GLY A 70 13.74 9.81 -15.98
C GLY A 70 13.28 11.06 -16.75
N LEU A 71 12.19 11.69 -16.30
CA LEU A 71 11.66 12.91 -16.92
C LEU A 71 12.66 14.08 -16.88
N ARG A 72 13.39 14.25 -15.77
CA ARG A 72 14.44 15.27 -15.66
C ARG A 72 15.56 15.04 -16.69
N ARG A 73 16.03 13.80 -16.85
CA ARG A 73 17.05 13.44 -17.85
C ARG A 73 16.56 13.72 -19.29
N SER A 74 15.32 13.35 -19.60
CA SER A 74 14.73 13.58 -20.94
C SER A 74 14.47 15.06 -21.27
N ARG A 75 14.36 15.94 -20.27
CA ARG A 75 14.25 17.40 -20.47
C ARG A 75 15.63 18.03 -20.70
N GLY A 76 16.66 17.62 -19.95
CA GLY A 76 18.03 18.11 -20.13
C GLY A 76 18.60 17.80 -21.52
N ALA A 77 18.34 16.60 -22.06
CA ALA A 77 18.79 16.20 -23.40
C ALA A 77 18.20 17.08 -24.51
N ARG A 78 17.00 17.65 -24.32
CA ARG A 78 16.34 18.51 -25.32
C ARG A 78 16.87 19.94 -25.34
N HIS A 79 17.55 20.40 -24.29
CA HIS A 79 18.15 21.74 -24.25
C HIS A 79 19.59 21.78 -24.78
N SER A 80 20.29 20.64 -24.87
CA SER A 80 21.68 20.59 -25.37
C SER A 80 21.79 20.58 -26.91
N THR A 81 20.68 20.40 -27.63
CA THR A 81 20.64 20.28 -29.10
C THR A 81 20.14 21.53 -29.83
N ARG A 82 20.03 22.67 -29.14
CA ARG A 82 19.81 23.99 -29.74
C ARG A 82 21.03 24.86 -29.51
#